data_AF-A0A522MI43-F1
#
_entry.id   AF-A0A522MI43-F1
#
_cell.length_a   1.000
_cell.length_b   1.000
_cell.length_c   1.000
_cell.angle_alpha   90.00
_cell.angle_beta   90.00
_cell.angle_gamma   90.00
#
_symmetry.space_group_name_H-M   'P 1'
#
loop_
_entity.id
_entity.type
_entity.pdbx_description
1 polymer ?
#
loop_
_entity_poly.entity_id
_entity_poly.type
_entity_poly.pdbx_seq_one_letter_code
_entity_poly.pdbx_strand_id
1 'polypeptide(L)'
;MAVSNLVADEPATDAAAVTSSSSFYLAMRILPAAQRDAMFQIYAFCRAVDDIADSNAPRAERSAGLARWRADIDACYDGEPRPALAALARQIRAFGLRREDFHAMIDGMAMDAAEDICAPDEATLDLYCDRVASAAGRLSVRVFGMTDD
;
A
#
# COMPACT_ATOMS: atom_id res chain seq x y z
N MET A 1 -10.98 -10.57 -23.11
CA MET A 1 -11.91 -10.99 -22.05
C MET A 1 -11.17 -11.93 -21.11
N ALA A 2 -10.74 -11.42 -19.96
CA ALA A 2 -10.31 -12.25 -18.83
C ALA A 2 -10.69 -11.50 -17.56
N VAL A 3 -11.89 -11.85 -17.10
CA VAL A 3 -12.41 -11.93 -15.73
C VAL A 3 -11.73 -11.09 -14.64
N SER A 4 -12.50 -10.13 -14.16
CA SER A 4 -12.50 -9.54 -12.83
C SER A 4 -12.09 -10.54 -11.73
N ASN A 5 -11.12 -10.16 -10.90
CA ASN A 5 -10.90 -10.81 -9.61
C ASN A 5 -10.74 -9.74 -8.53
N LEU A 6 -11.83 -9.01 -8.27
CA LEU A 6 -11.99 -8.21 -7.07
C LEU A 6 -12.14 -9.15 -5.87
N VAL A 7 -11.00 -9.47 -5.24
CA VAL A 7 -10.84 -9.96 -3.86
C VAL A 7 -11.62 -11.22 -3.51
N ALA A 8 -10.98 -12.39 -3.60
CA ALA A 8 -11.19 -13.50 -2.66
C ALA A 8 -10.04 -14.52 -2.78
N ASP A 9 -9.29 -14.69 -1.69
CA ASP A 9 -8.59 -15.93 -1.36
C ASP A 9 -7.42 -16.39 -2.26
N GLU A 10 -6.58 -15.45 -2.75
CA GLU A 10 -5.28 -15.83 -3.31
C GLU A 10 -4.32 -16.20 -2.15
N PRO A 11 -3.60 -17.34 -2.23
CA PRO A 11 -2.65 -17.75 -1.21
C PRO A 11 -1.62 -16.65 -1.05
N ALA A 12 -1.40 -16.20 0.19
CA ALA A 12 -0.40 -15.20 0.62
C ALA A 12 0.41 -14.65 -0.55
N THR A 13 -0.13 -13.63 -1.24
CA THR A 13 0.47 -13.09 -2.46
C THR A 13 1.96 -12.91 -2.22
N ASP A 14 2.78 -13.67 -2.94
CA ASP A 14 4.22 -13.65 -2.72
C ASP A 14 4.72 -12.25 -3.07
N ALA A 15 4.94 -11.45 -2.03
CA ALA A 15 5.34 -10.06 -2.17
C ALA A 15 6.65 -9.92 -2.96
N ALA A 16 7.53 -10.95 -2.90
CA ALA A 16 8.72 -10.99 -3.73
C ALA A 16 8.38 -11.27 -5.21
N ALA A 17 7.39 -12.12 -5.49
CA ALA A 17 6.93 -12.35 -6.86
C ALA A 17 6.30 -11.09 -7.48
N VAL A 18 5.48 -10.34 -6.73
CA VAL A 18 4.84 -9.10 -7.20
C VAL A 18 5.88 -8.01 -7.52
N THR A 19 7.01 -7.99 -6.83
CA THR A 19 8.07 -7.01 -7.05
C THR A 19 9.04 -7.41 -8.16
N SER A 20 9.15 -8.70 -8.48
CA SER A 20 10.22 -9.30 -9.30
C SER A 20 10.45 -8.69 -10.69
N SER A 21 9.44 -8.06 -11.29
CA SER A 21 9.51 -7.42 -12.62
C SER A 21 9.86 -5.93 -12.59
N SER A 22 9.98 -5.33 -11.40
CA SER A 22 10.18 -3.89 -11.22
C SER A 22 11.65 -3.52 -10.98
N SER A 23 12.03 -2.27 -11.33
CA SER A 23 13.32 -1.69 -10.93
C SER A 23 13.51 -1.68 -9.40
N PHE A 24 12.40 -1.67 -8.65
CA PHE A 24 12.36 -1.76 -7.21
C PHE A 24 12.95 -3.07 -6.69
N TYR A 25 12.69 -4.23 -7.32
CA TYR A 25 13.28 -5.51 -6.91
C TYR A 25 14.82 -5.49 -6.93
N LEU A 26 15.41 -4.86 -7.96
CA LEU A 26 16.86 -4.70 -8.05
C LEU A 26 17.40 -3.81 -6.92
N ALA A 27 16.72 -2.69 -6.63
CA ALA A 27 17.05 -1.79 -5.54
C ALA A 27 16.92 -2.45 -4.16
N MET A 28 16.02 -3.42 -3.98
CA MET A 28 15.85 -4.11 -2.70
C MET A 28 16.92 -5.19 -2.44
N ARG A 29 17.65 -5.66 -3.45
CA ARG A 29 18.70 -6.70 -3.28
C ARG A 29 19.89 -6.24 -2.43
N ILE A 30 20.11 -4.94 -2.28
CA ILE A 30 21.19 -4.39 -1.45
C ILE A 30 20.81 -4.29 0.04
N LEU A 31 19.52 -4.40 0.36
CA LEU A 31 19.05 -4.27 1.75
C LEU A 31 19.32 -5.54 2.57
N PRO A 32 19.54 -5.41 3.89
CA PRO A 32 19.46 -6.52 4.84
C PRO A 32 18.13 -7.28 4.68
N ALA A 33 18.15 -8.58 4.98
CA ALA A 33 16.99 -9.46 4.74
C ALA A 33 15.69 -8.93 5.36
N ALA A 34 15.73 -8.52 6.63
CA ALA A 34 14.54 -8.00 7.32
C ALA A 34 13.97 -6.73 6.67
N GLN A 35 14.84 -5.81 6.23
CA GLN A 35 14.42 -4.58 5.56
C GLN A 35 13.83 -4.88 4.18
N ARG A 36 14.47 -5.77 3.42
CA ARG A 36 13.95 -6.23 2.13
C ARG A 36 12.56 -6.86 2.25
N ASP A 37 12.37 -7.74 3.24
CA ASP A 37 11.08 -8.39 3.47
C ASP A 37 10.00 -7.36 3.84
N ALA A 38 10.33 -6.35 4.65
CA ALA A 38 9.42 -5.25 4.96
C ALA A 38 9.06 -4.42 3.72
N MET A 39 10.05 -4.07 2.90
CA MET A 39 9.81 -3.32 1.66
C MET A 39 8.96 -4.10 0.66
N PHE A 40 9.10 -5.43 0.59
CA PHE A 40 8.21 -6.26 -0.22
C PHE A 40 6.76 -6.20 0.28
N GLN A 41 6.53 -6.29 1.59
CA GLN A 41 5.19 -6.16 2.15
C GLN A 41 4.58 -4.77 1.90
N ILE A 42 5.37 -3.70 2.03
CA ILE A 42 4.93 -2.33 1.72
C ILE A 42 4.58 -2.21 0.23
N TYR A 43 5.44 -2.69 -0.66
CA TYR A 43 5.19 -2.63 -2.10
C TYR A 43 3.94 -3.43 -2.49
N ALA A 44 3.76 -4.63 -1.94
CA ALA A 44 2.58 -5.44 -2.19
C ALA A 44 1.29 -4.73 -1.75
N PHE A 45 1.32 -4.04 -0.61
CA PHE A 45 0.22 -3.18 -0.18
C PHE A 45 -0.05 -2.03 -1.16
N CYS A 46 0.98 -1.24 -1.51
CA CYS A 46 0.83 -0.11 -2.43
C CYS A 46 0.24 -0.58 -3.77
N ARG A 47 0.80 -1.66 -4.32
CA ARG A 47 0.33 -2.23 -5.59
C ARG A 47 -1.13 -2.67 -5.52
N ALA A 48 -1.55 -3.24 -4.39
CA ALA A 48 -2.92 -3.72 -4.21
C ALA A 48 -3.95 -2.58 -4.12
N VAL A 49 -3.59 -1.43 -3.53
CA VAL A 49 -4.49 -0.27 -3.48
C VAL A 49 -4.50 0.50 -4.82
N ASP A 50 -3.35 0.61 -5.50
CA ASP A 50 -3.24 1.14 -6.88
C ASP A 50 -4.11 0.34 -7.84
N ASP A 51 -4.01 -0.99 -7.80
CA ASP A 51 -4.80 -1.88 -8.68
C ASP A 51 -6.31 -1.67 -8.53
N ILE A 52 -6.77 -1.31 -7.34
CA ILE A 52 -8.18 -1.00 -7.11
C ILE A 52 -8.54 0.34 -7.77
N ALA A 53 -7.71 1.38 -7.59
CA ALA A 53 -7.95 2.69 -8.16
C ALA A 53 -7.93 2.65 -9.70
N ASP A 54 -6.94 1.99 -10.29
CA ASP A 54 -6.70 1.87 -11.73
C ASP A 54 -7.65 0.88 -12.44
N SER A 55 -8.40 0.08 -11.68
CA SER A 55 -9.32 -0.88 -12.28
C SER A 55 -10.45 -0.21 -13.07
N ASN A 56 -10.93 -0.90 -14.10
CA ASN A 56 -12.13 -0.48 -14.85
C ASN A 56 -13.45 -0.81 -14.11
N ALA A 57 -13.39 -1.10 -12.80
CA ALA A 57 -14.57 -1.42 -12.01
C ALA A 57 -15.41 -0.18 -11.71
N PRO A 58 -16.73 -0.34 -11.47
CA PRO A 58 -17.58 0.75 -11.04
C PRO A 58 -17.02 1.49 -9.82
N ARG A 59 -17.19 2.82 -9.77
CA ARG A 59 -16.68 3.67 -8.66
C ARG A 59 -17.09 3.16 -7.27
N ALA A 60 -18.30 2.64 -7.14
CA ALA A 60 -18.79 2.06 -5.90
C ALA A 60 -17.98 0.81 -5.47
N GLU A 61 -17.60 -0.04 -6.41
CA GLU A 61 -16.79 -1.23 -6.15
C GLU A 61 -15.35 -0.88 -5.78
N ARG A 62 -14.75 0.08 -6.48
CA ARG A 62 -13.42 0.63 -6.14
C ARG A 62 -13.41 1.23 -4.73
N SER A 63 -14.39 2.06 -4.41
CA SER A 63 -14.56 2.66 -3.09
C SER A 63 -14.73 1.62 -1.99
N ALA A 64 -15.53 0.57 -2.24
CA ALA A 64 -15.69 -0.53 -1.30
C ALA A 64 -14.41 -1.35 -1.13
N GLY A 65 -13.60 -1.51 -2.19
CA GLY A 65 -12.28 -2.16 -2.14
C GLY A 65 -11.30 -1.41 -1.24
N LEU A 66 -11.21 -0.09 -1.41
CA LEU A 66 -10.36 0.77 -0.58
C LEU A 66 -10.83 0.79 0.88
N ALA A 67 -12.14 0.83 1.12
CA ALA A 67 -12.70 0.75 2.47
C ALA A 67 -12.37 -0.58 3.17
N ARG A 68 -12.38 -1.70 2.44
CA ARG A 68 -11.93 -3.00 2.97
C ARG A 68 -10.45 -2.98 3.35
N TRP A 69 -9.59 -2.44 2.49
CA TRP A 69 -8.17 -2.29 2.80
C TRP A 69 -7.91 -1.42 4.02
N ARG A 70 -8.70 -0.35 4.21
CA ARG A 70 -8.63 0.47 5.42
C ARG A 70 -8.94 -0.34 6.67
N ALA A 71 -10.04 -1.09 6.67
CA ALA A 71 -10.40 -1.97 7.78
C ALA A 71 -9.35 -3.07 8.03
N ASP A 72 -8.76 -3.61 6.96
CA ASP A 72 -7.70 -4.60 7.05
C ASP A 72 -6.42 -4.07 7.69
N ILE A 73 -6.04 -2.83 7.35
CA ILE A 73 -4.92 -2.13 7.99
C ILE A 73 -5.24 -1.89 9.47
N ASP A 74 -6.42 -1.35 9.79
CA ASP A 74 -6.84 -1.16 11.18
C ASP A 74 -6.76 -2.46 11.99
N ALA A 75 -7.25 -3.57 11.44
CA ALA A 75 -7.16 -4.89 12.07
C ALA A 75 -5.70 -5.35 12.30
N CYS A 76 -4.76 -5.01 11.41
CA CYS A 76 -3.34 -5.29 11.63
C CYS A 76 -2.78 -4.57 12.87
N TYR A 77 -3.23 -3.33 13.12
CA TYR A 77 -2.82 -2.55 14.28
C TYR A 77 -3.56 -2.97 15.56
N ASP A 78 -4.79 -3.44 15.43
CA ASP A 78 -5.59 -3.91 16.57
C ASP A 78 -5.23 -5.35 17.00
N GLY A 79 -4.31 -5.99 16.25
CA GLY A 79 -3.78 -7.32 16.60
C GLY A 79 -4.56 -8.49 16.01
N GLU A 80 -5.51 -8.21 15.12
CA GLU A 80 -6.41 -9.18 14.48
C GLU A 80 -6.23 -9.21 12.95
N PRO A 81 -5.00 -9.29 12.40
CA PRO A 81 -4.81 -9.32 10.96
C PRO A 81 -5.42 -10.60 10.37
N ARG A 82 -6.05 -10.49 9.20
CA ARG A 82 -6.38 -11.68 8.40
C ARG A 82 -5.09 -12.46 8.07
N PRO A 83 -5.15 -13.79 7.88
CA PRO A 83 -3.94 -14.62 7.69
C PRO A 83 -2.99 -14.13 6.60
N ALA A 84 -3.53 -13.65 5.47
CA ALA A 84 -2.74 -13.10 4.36
C ALA A 84 -1.92 -11.86 4.74
N LEU A 85 -2.36 -11.08 5.73
CA LEU A 85 -1.70 -9.85 6.20
C LEU A 85 -0.85 -10.07 7.45
N ALA A 86 -0.74 -11.30 7.94
CA ALA A 86 0.06 -11.61 9.13
C ALA A 86 1.54 -11.22 8.94
N ALA A 87 2.07 -11.32 7.72
CA ALA A 87 3.42 -10.88 7.40
C ALA A 87 3.55 -9.35 7.51
N LEU A 88 2.68 -8.58 6.85
CA LEU A 88 2.63 -7.13 6.96
C LEU A 88 2.49 -6.67 8.42
N ALA A 89 1.60 -7.28 9.20
CA ALA A 89 1.40 -6.96 10.61
C ALA A 89 2.68 -7.17 11.46
N ARG A 90 3.50 -8.19 11.15
CA ARG A 90 4.82 -8.35 11.79
C ARG A 90 5.76 -7.20 11.43
N GLN A 91 5.78 -6.77 10.17
CA GLN A 91 6.65 -5.68 9.72
C GLN A 91 6.22 -4.32 10.29
N ILE A 92 4.91 -4.07 10.38
CA ILE A 92 4.35 -2.90 11.06
C ILE A 92 4.93 -2.76 12.47
N ARG A 93 4.92 -3.85 13.25
CA ARG A 93 5.47 -3.85 14.61
C ARG A 93 7.00 -3.76 14.63
N ALA A 94 7.68 -4.49 13.75
CA ALA A 94 9.14 -4.57 13.74
C ALA A 94 9.81 -3.23 13.39
N PHE A 95 9.21 -2.46 12.48
CA PHE A 95 9.76 -1.20 11.99
C PHE A 95 9.00 0.04 12.48
N GLY A 96 8.00 -0.13 13.35
CA GLY A 96 7.20 0.97 13.88
C GLY A 96 6.50 1.78 12.78
N LEU A 97 5.98 1.10 11.75
CA LEU A 97 5.30 1.75 10.62
C LEU A 97 4.02 2.42 11.12
N ARG A 98 3.78 3.67 10.72
CA ARG A 98 2.66 4.45 11.26
C ARG A 98 1.37 4.14 10.52
N ARG A 99 0.28 4.02 11.28
CA ARG A 99 -1.07 3.77 10.75
C ARG A 99 -1.49 4.87 9.78
N GLU A 100 -1.12 6.12 10.10
CA GLU A 100 -1.40 7.29 9.27
C GLU A 100 -0.83 7.21 7.85
N ASP A 101 0.34 6.57 7.66
CA ASP A 101 0.97 6.49 6.34
C ASP A 101 0.24 5.50 5.43
N PHE A 102 -0.20 4.36 5.97
CA PHE A 102 -1.07 3.43 5.23
C PHE A 102 -2.41 4.07 4.88
N HIS A 103 -2.99 4.81 5.82
CA HIS A 103 -4.24 5.53 5.60
C HIS A 103 -4.10 6.64 4.55
N ALA A 104 -2.99 7.37 4.55
CA ALA A 104 -2.70 8.39 3.56
C ALA A 104 -2.60 7.79 2.15
N MET A 105 -1.93 6.64 1.99
CA MET A 105 -1.89 5.91 0.71
C MET A 105 -3.30 5.53 0.23
N ILE A 106 -4.14 4.98 1.12
CA ILE A 106 -5.53 4.62 0.78
C ILE A 106 -6.34 5.86 0.39
N ASP A 107 -6.15 6.97 1.09
CA ASP A 107 -6.84 8.23 0.80
C ASP A 107 -6.40 8.82 -0.54
N GLY A 108 -5.12 8.67 -0.92
CA GLY A 108 -4.63 9.03 -2.26
C GLY A 108 -5.34 8.22 -3.35
N MET A 109 -5.39 6.90 -3.18
CA MET A 109 -6.11 6.02 -4.11
C MET A 109 -7.62 6.29 -4.14
N ALA A 110 -8.19 6.77 -3.04
CA ALA A 110 -9.59 7.20 -3.01
C ALA A 110 -9.82 8.49 -3.81
N MET A 111 -8.82 9.37 -3.89
CA MET A 111 -8.87 10.54 -4.78
C MET A 111 -8.87 10.08 -6.25
N ASP A 112 -7.96 9.18 -6.65
CA ASP A 112 -7.90 8.62 -8.01
C ASP A 112 -9.16 7.83 -8.39
N ALA A 113 -9.73 7.07 -7.45
CA ALA A 113 -10.96 6.31 -7.69
C ALA A 113 -12.21 7.21 -7.80
N ALA A 114 -12.16 8.41 -7.23
CA ALA A 114 -13.29 9.33 -7.23
C ALA A 114 -13.46 10.01 -8.59
N GLU A 115 -12.38 10.55 -9.13
CA GLU A 115 -12.38 11.33 -10.35
C GLU A 115 -10.99 11.37 -10.99
N ASP A 116 -10.93 11.63 -12.29
CA ASP A 116 -9.67 11.84 -12.99
C ASP A 116 -9.06 13.16 -12.54
N ILE A 117 -7.99 13.11 -11.75
CA ILE A 117 -7.29 14.30 -11.27
C ILE A 117 -6.52 14.92 -12.45
N CYS A 118 -6.96 16.09 -12.90
CA CYS A 118 -6.34 16.81 -14.02
C CYS A 118 -6.17 18.29 -13.67
N ALA A 119 -4.90 18.72 -13.51
CA ALA A 119 -4.52 20.08 -13.17
C ALA A 119 -5.35 20.70 -12.02
N PRO A 120 -5.38 20.05 -10.83
CA PRO A 120 -6.09 20.61 -9.68
C PRO A 120 -5.37 21.86 -9.15
N ASP A 121 -5.99 22.56 -8.20
CA ASP A 121 -5.32 23.66 -7.50
C ASP A 121 -4.09 23.18 -6.71
N GLU A 122 -3.21 24.11 -6.35
CA GLU A 122 -1.94 23.83 -5.68
C GLU A 122 -2.13 23.06 -4.37
N ALA A 123 -3.14 23.41 -3.57
CA ALA A 123 -3.40 22.75 -2.29
C ALA A 123 -3.84 21.30 -2.48
N THR A 124 -4.66 21.04 -3.49
CA THR A 124 -5.12 19.70 -3.84
C THR A 124 -3.99 18.87 -4.44
N LEU A 125 -3.14 19.48 -5.28
CA LEU A 125 -1.95 18.82 -5.83
C LEU A 125 -0.96 18.44 -4.73
N ASP A 126 -0.69 19.33 -3.78
CA ASP A 126 0.21 19.09 -2.65
C ASP A 126 -0.30 17.93 -1.78
N LEU A 127 -1.59 17.96 -1.42
CA LEU A 127 -2.24 16.88 -0.68
C LEU A 127 -2.20 15.55 -1.44
N TYR A 128 -2.43 15.59 -2.76
CA TYR A 128 -2.37 14.41 -3.61
C TYR A 128 -0.96 13.80 -3.59
N CYS A 129 0.07 14.61 -3.85
CA CYS A 129 1.46 14.18 -3.81
C CYS A 129 1.88 13.64 -2.43
N ASP A 130 1.41 14.24 -1.34
CA ASP A 130 1.67 13.71 0.00
C ASP A 130 1.13 12.29 0.16
N ARG A 131 -0.09 12.06 -0.32
CA ARG A 131 -0.81 10.78 -0.16
C ARG A 131 -0.28 9.69 -1.08
N VAL A 132 -0.04 9.97 -2.35
CA VAL A 132 0.34 8.94 -3.34
C VAL A 132 1.84 8.68 -3.42
N ALA A 133 2.67 9.59 -2.90
CA ALA A 133 4.13 9.45 -2.96
C ALA A 133 4.80 9.60 -1.59
N SER A 134 4.57 10.71 -0.88
CA SER A 134 5.28 10.97 0.39
C SER A 134 4.95 9.92 1.46
N ALA A 135 3.71 9.43 1.51
CA ALA A 135 3.29 8.38 2.44
C ALA A 135 4.07 7.07 2.26
N ALA A 136 4.27 6.60 1.01
CA ALA A 136 5.12 5.45 0.72
C ALA A 136 6.58 5.72 1.12
N GLY A 137 7.06 6.95 0.93
CA GLY A 137 8.36 7.41 1.42
C GLY A 137 8.48 7.30 2.95
N ARG A 138 7.48 7.77 3.69
CA ARG A 138 7.43 7.71 5.17
C ARG A 138 7.45 6.28 5.70
N LEU A 139 6.77 5.34 5.04
CA LEU A 139 6.89 3.91 5.34
C LEU A 139 8.31 3.39 5.11
N SER A 140 8.92 3.79 3.98
CA SER A 140 10.23 3.31 3.56
C SER A 140 11.36 3.79 4.48
N VAL A 141 11.38 5.08 4.86
CA VAL A 141 12.43 5.65 5.72
C VAL A 141 12.49 4.97 7.10
N ARG A 142 11.33 4.56 7.64
CA ARG A 142 11.25 3.79 8.88
C ARG A 142 11.88 2.42 8.74
N VAL A 143 11.67 1.74 7.61
CA VAL A 143 12.33 0.47 7.32
C VAL A 143 13.85 0.63 7.24
N PHE A 144 14.33 1.76 6.72
CA PHE A 144 15.76 2.06 6.63
C PHE A 144 16.39 2.49 7.96
N GLY A 145 15.61 2.56 9.04
CA GLY A 145 16.10 2.91 10.38
C GLY A 145 16.26 4.42 10.61
N MET A 146 15.64 5.26 9.76
CA MET A 146 15.54 6.68 10.00
C MET A 146 14.29 6.94 10.85
N THR A 147 14.49 7.33 12.09
CA THR A 147 13.43 7.80 12.99
C THR A 147 13.43 9.31 13.05
N ASP A 148 12.25 9.90 13.25
CA ASP A 148 12.09 11.33 13.42
C ASP A 148 12.65 11.73 14.80
N ASP A 149 13.89 12.21 14.84
CA ASP A 149 14.46 13.00 15.95
C ASP A 149 14.12 14.48 15.76
#